data_AF-A0A933ZPG7-F1
#
_entry.id   AF-A0A933ZPG7-F1
#
_cell.length_a   1.000
_cell.length_b   1.000
_cell.length_c   1.000
_cell.angle_alpha   90.00
_cell.angle_beta   90.00
_cell.angle_gamma   90.00
#
_symmetry.space_group_name_H-M   'P 1'
#
loop_
_entity.id
_entity.type
_entity.pdbx_description
1 polymer ?
#
loop_
_entity_poly.entity_id
_entity_poly.type
_entity_poly.pdbx_seq_one_letter_code
_entity_poly.pdbx_strand_id
1 'polypeptide(L)'
;MAPPTLAPVTVVPPSIDRSVVTRVRLRDPTALAATQVDLHRQSDGVIDILWIVDTTGSMANQRTSLADNFNHFIDTLTRLSTDFRIGVTSTDMSRSGERGALRGQVKIIDNDTPDPQRVFRTNTTFPESRKRWMQSLRAMEAALDPSGPNPGFLRQGAALAVIVVSDADDESEGGTAYYSRRLRSMKGPGYENLVSFSAIAGTLPDGCWPPGEETYFGSKAGAAFRLSDMARRTGGVFASICDEGFENSLIRIAQALNTLKRIFPLTLKPDPATLSVLVDGVPVAPDAINGWEYRAEINSVAFSGDYVPAPGSFVQIFYAIDRE
;
A
#
# COMPACT_ATOMS: atom_id res chain seq x y z
N MET A 1 -16.90 -69.41 89.99
CA MET A 1 -15.74 -68.53 89.74
C MET A 1 -16.23 -67.43 88.81
N ALA A 2 -16.21 -66.16 89.24
CA ALA A 2 -16.71 -65.05 88.43
C ALA A 2 -15.75 -64.76 87.25
N PRO A 3 -16.24 -64.30 86.08
CA PRO A 3 -15.39 -63.98 84.95
C PRO A 3 -14.51 -62.76 85.25
N PRO A 4 -13.26 -62.70 84.75
CA PRO A 4 -12.37 -61.59 85.01
C PRO A 4 -12.87 -60.30 84.35
N THR A 5 -12.90 -59.22 85.12
CA THR A 5 -13.15 -57.86 84.63
C THR A 5 -11.86 -57.30 84.02
N LEU A 6 -11.88 -57.01 82.72
CA LEU A 6 -10.79 -56.30 82.06
C LEU A 6 -10.94 -54.79 82.30
N ALA A 7 -9.88 -54.14 82.79
CA ALA A 7 -9.80 -52.69 82.90
C ALA A 7 -9.68 -52.07 81.49
N PRO A 8 -10.32 -50.91 81.23
CA PRO A 8 -10.23 -50.26 79.93
C PRO A 8 -8.80 -49.74 79.69
N VAL A 9 -8.20 -50.14 78.57
CA VAL A 9 -6.92 -49.61 78.10
C VAL A 9 -7.16 -48.25 77.46
N THR A 10 -6.54 -47.20 77.99
CA THR A 10 -6.60 -45.86 77.41
C THR A 10 -5.68 -45.78 76.20
N VAL A 11 -6.24 -45.64 75.00
CA VAL A 11 -5.46 -45.44 73.77
C VAL A 11 -5.09 -43.96 73.68
N VAL A 12 -3.81 -43.64 73.86
CA VAL A 12 -3.29 -42.28 73.65
C VAL A 12 -2.95 -42.13 72.16
N PRO A 13 -3.43 -41.08 71.47
CA PRO A 13 -3.08 -40.85 70.07
C PRO A 13 -1.56 -40.64 69.92
N PRO A 14 -0.92 -41.13 68.84
CA PRO A 14 0.51 -40.97 68.65
C PRO A 14 0.88 -39.49 68.51
N SER A 15 1.96 -39.07 69.18
CA SER A 15 2.51 -37.73 68.99
C SER A 15 3.20 -37.65 67.63
N ILE A 16 2.61 -36.92 66.69
CA ILE A 16 3.23 -36.66 65.39
C ILE A 16 4.20 -35.49 65.56
N ASP A 17 5.50 -35.76 65.48
CA ASP A 17 6.50 -34.70 65.39
C ASP A 17 6.37 -33.97 64.05
N ARG A 18 6.05 -32.67 64.12
CA ARG A 18 5.94 -31.77 62.95
C ARG A 18 7.14 -30.85 62.82
N SER A 19 8.25 -31.17 63.49
CA SER A 19 9.49 -30.42 63.37
C SER A 19 9.94 -30.38 61.90
N VAL A 20 10.28 -29.18 61.43
CA VAL A 20 10.71 -28.97 60.04
C VAL A 20 12.11 -29.53 59.90
N VAL A 21 12.22 -30.75 59.36
CA VAL A 21 13.50 -31.47 59.28
C VAL A 21 14.45 -30.86 58.25
N THR A 22 13.93 -30.21 57.20
CA THR A 22 14.72 -29.47 56.19
C THR A 22 13.84 -28.51 55.40
N ARG A 23 14.30 -27.27 55.16
CA ARG A 23 13.68 -26.36 54.18
C ARG A 23 14.27 -26.65 52.79
N VAL A 24 13.49 -27.27 51.91
CA VAL A 24 13.84 -27.32 50.49
C VAL A 24 13.44 -25.99 49.87
N ARG A 25 14.42 -25.17 49.47
CA ARG A 25 14.15 -24.06 48.54
C ARG A 25 14.01 -24.66 47.15
N LEU A 26 12.79 -24.76 46.66
CA LEU A 26 12.54 -24.82 45.22
C LEU A 26 13.06 -23.49 44.64
N ARG A 27 14.22 -23.52 44.00
CA ARG A 27 14.56 -22.46 43.04
C ARG A 27 13.70 -22.77 41.83
N ASP A 28 12.86 -21.81 41.44
CA ASP A 28 12.21 -21.87 40.13
C ASP A 28 13.32 -22.17 39.11
N PRO A 29 13.24 -23.25 38.31
CA PRO A 29 14.17 -23.41 37.21
C PRO A 29 14.04 -22.13 36.40
N THR A 30 15.15 -21.45 36.14
CA THR A 30 15.18 -20.20 35.35
C THR A 30 14.28 -20.44 34.15
N ALA A 31 13.08 -19.87 34.17
CA ALA A 31 12.08 -20.21 33.18
C ALA A 31 12.70 -19.75 31.86
N LEU A 32 13.06 -20.71 30.99
CA LEU A 32 13.59 -20.39 29.67
C LEU A 32 12.68 -19.31 29.10
N ALA A 33 13.28 -18.20 28.66
CA ALA A 33 12.50 -17.10 28.12
C ALA A 33 11.61 -17.69 27.02
N ALA A 34 10.31 -17.47 27.12
CA ALA A 34 9.40 -18.01 26.12
C ALA A 34 9.75 -17.34 24.80
N THR A 35 10.19 -18.11 23.81
CA THR A 35 10.60 -17.58 22.51
C THR A 35 9.46 -17.65 21.52
N GLN A 36 9.36 -16.63 20.66
CA GLN A 36 8.42 -16.58 19.55
C GLN A 36 9.16 -16.37 18.23
N VAL A 37 8.53 -16.86 17.16
CA VAL A 37 8.90 -16.57 15.78
C VAL A 37 7.68 -16.04 15.07
N ASP A 38 7.74 -14.80 14.61
CA ASP A 38 6.75 -14.25 13.69
C ASP A 38 7.22 -14.44 12.25
N LEU A 39 6.35 -15.02 11.43
CA LEU A 39 6.60 -15.25 10.00
C LEU A 39 5.73 -14.30 9.19
N HIS A 40 6.37 -13.42 8.43
CA HIS A 40 5.71 -12.56 7.48
C HIS A 40 6.13 -12.90 6.06
N ARG A 41 5.24 -12.57 5.12
CA ARG A 41 5.53 -12.58 3.69
C ARG A 41 5.49 -11.15 3.18
N GLN A 42 6.56 -10.75 2.49
CA GLN A 42 6.60 -9.50 1.74
C GLN A 42 5.54 -9.54 0.64
N SER A 43 5.03 -8.38 0.22
CA SER A 43 4.20 -8.31 -0.98
C SER A 43 4.98 -8.80 -2.20
N ASP A 44 4.27 -9.39 -3.16
CA ASP A 44 4.90 -9.97 -4.36
C ASP A 44 5.41 -8.90 -5.37
N GLY A 45 5.38 -7.60 -5.02
CA GLY A 45 5.83 -6.52 -5.89
C GLY A 45 4.99 -6.36 -7.16
N VAL A 46 3.76 -6.89 -7.16
CA VAL A 46 2.85 -6.89 -8.31
C VAL A 46 1.86 -5.73 -8.19
N ILE A 47 1.75 -4.90 -9.23
CA ILE A 47 0.86 -3.73 -9.22
C ILE A 47 0.12 -3.54 -10.55
N ASP A 48 -1.18 -3.22 -10.47
CA ASP A 48 -1.98 -2.76 -11.60
C ASP A 48 -2.18 -1.24 -11.46
N ILE A 49 -1.92 -0.49 -12.53
CA ILE A 49 -1.90 0.97 -12.54
C ILE A 49 -2.86 1.47 -13.62
N LEU A 50 -3.97 2.06 -13.21
CA LEU A 50 -4.94 2.68 -14.09
C LEU A 50 -4.66 4.17 -14.22
N TRP A 51 -4.29 4.61 -15.41
CA TRP A 51 -4.21 6.01 -15.79
C TRP A 51 -5.55 6.48 -16.35
N ILE A 52 -6.06 7.57 -15.81
CA ILE A 52 -7.27 8.24 -16.30
C ILE A 52 -6.85 9.64 -16.72
N VAL A 53 -6.83 9.89 -18.03
CA VAL A 53 -6.28 11.13 -18.59
C VAL A 53 -7.40 11.98 -19.15
N ASP A 54 -7.41 13.25 -18.75
CA ASP A 54 -8.33 14.22 -19.30
C ASP A 54 -8.08 14.45 -20.79
N THR A 55 -9.17 14.43 -21.53
CA THR A 55 -9.19 14.54 -22.97
C THR A 55 -9.34 15.97 -23.45
N THR A 56 -9.68 16.94 -22.60
CA THR A 56 -9.89 18.35 -22.98
C THR A 56 -8.78 18.91 -23.89
N GLY A 57 -9.14 19.89 -24.73
CA GLY A 57 -8.19 20.51 -25.66
C GLY A 57 -7.07 21.29 -24.95
N SER A 58 -7.36 21.85 -23.79
CA SER A 58 -6.40 22.57 -22.93
C SER A 58 -5.27 21.67 -22.43
N MET A 59 -5.53 20.36 -22.30
CA MET A 59 -4.55 19.36 -21.85
C MET A 59 -3.52 18.94 -22.91
N ALA A 60 -3.50 19.52 -24.11
CA ALA A 60 -2.63 19.06 -25.19
C ALA A 60 -1.12 19.12 -24.85
N ASN A 61 -0.68 20.24 -24.24
CA ASN A 61 0.72 20.42 -23.84
C ASN A 61 1.08 19.46 -22.69
N GLN A 62 0.20 19.36 -21.70
CA GLN A 62 0.35 18.53 -20.51
C GLN A 62 0.43 17.05 -20.88
N ARG A 63 -0.37 16.57 -21.84
CA ARG A 63 -0.30 15.18 -22.32
C ARG A 63 1.00 14.88 -23.06
N THR A 64 1.52 15.85 -23.80
CA THR A 64 2.83 15.71 -24.46
C THR A 64 3.93 15.59 -23.41
N SER A 65 3.97 16.51 -22.43
CA SER A 65 4.93 16.47 -21.33
C SER A 65 4.80 15.20 -20.47
N LEU A 66 3.58 14.74 -20.19
CA LEU A 66 3.32 13.48 -19.48
C LEU A 66 3.93 12.28 -20.24
N ALA A 67 3.73 12.20 -21.55
CA ALA A 67 4.26 11.12 -22.38
C ALA A 67 5.79 11.21 -22.56
N ASP A 68 6.35 12.41 -22.62
CA ASP A 68 7.80 12.64 -22.69
C ASP A 68 8.51 12.15 -21.42
N ASN A 69 7.87 12.33 -20.26
CA ASN A 69 8.44 11.97 -18.96
C ASN A 69 8.06 10.56 -18.47
N PHE A 70 7.27 9.81 -19.23
CA PHE A 70 6.81 8.47 -18.85
C PHE A 70 7.96 7.45 -18.66
N ASN A 71 9.09 7.61 -19.37
CA ASN A 71 10.24 6.72 -19.18
C ASN A 71 10.77 6.75 -17.75
N HIS A 72 10.82 7.91 -17.10
CA HIS A 72 11.27 8.01 -15.71
C HIS A 72 10.37 7.21 -14.75
N PHE A 73 9.07 7.18 -15.04
CA PHE A 73 8.10 6.38 -14.30
C PHE A 73 8.39 4.87 -14.48
N ILE A 74 8.54 4.41 -15.72
CA ILE A 74 8.85 3.01 -16.04
C ILE A 74 10.22 2.58 -15.49
N ASP A 75 11.25 3.41 -15.61
CA ASP A 75 12.58 3.15 -15.07
C ASP A 75 12.53 3.00 -13.55
N THR A 76 11.70 3.79 -12.88
CA THR A 76 11.52 3.68 -11.43
C THR A 76 10.85 2.36 -11.06
N LEU A 77 9.77 1.95 -11.75
CA LEU A 77 9.12 0.65 -11.50
C LEU A 77 10.07 -0.52 -11.79
N THR A 78 10.86 -0.43 -12.87
CA THR A 78 11.86 -1.45 -13.24
C THR A 78 12.98 -1.55 -12.21
N ARG A 79 13.51 -0.42 -11.73
CA ARG A 79 14.52 -0.40 -10.65
C ARG A 79 14.00 -0.99 -9.35
N LEU A 80 12.71 -0.83 -9.06
CA LEU A 80 12.04 -1.43 -7.90
C LEU A 80 11.67 -2.91 -8.14
N SER A 81 12.08 -3.51 -9.26
CA SER A 81 11.74 -4.89 -9.64
C SER A 81 10.23 -5.17 -9.55
N THR A 82 9.43 -4.18 -9.91
CA THR A 82 7.97 -4.24 -9.85
C THR A 82 7.40 -4.94 -11.08
N ASP A 83 6.52 -5.92 -10.88
CA ASP A 83 5.72 -6.54 -11.93
C ASP A 83 4.46 -5.69 -12.16
N PHE A 84 4.49 -4.84 -13.19
CA PHE A 84 3.45 -3.84 -13.42
C PHE A 84 2.54 -4.18 -14.60
N ARG A 85 1.29 -3.74 -14.49
CA ARG A 85 0.35 -3.60 -15.61
C ARG A 85 -0.17 -2.18 -15.63
N ILE A 86 -0.08 -1.52 -16.76
CA ILE A 86 -0.50 -0.14 -16.95
C ILE A 86 -1.62 -0.12 -17.99
N GLY A 87 -2.79 0.34 -17.57
CA GLY A 87 -3.93 0.60 -18.43
C GLY A 87 -4.16 2.11 -18.53
N VAL A 88 -4.54 2.61 -19.72
CA VAL A 88 -4.90 4.02 -19.91
C VAL A 88 -6.35 4.09 -20.35
N THR A 89 -7.18 4.88 -19.67
CA THR A 89 -8.51 5.28 -20.11
C THR A 89 -8.64 6.81 -20.01
N SER A 90 -9.85 7.31 -20.25
CA SER A 90 -10.13 8.73 -20.30
C SER A 90 -11.21 9.15 -19.29
N THR A 91 -11.38 10.45 -19.13
CA THR A 91 -12.48 11.04 -18.34
C THR A 91 -13.83 11.05 -19.09
N ASP A 92 -13.87 10.64 -20.37
CA ASP A 92 -15.06 10.73 -21.23
C ASP A 92 -16.03 9.55 -20.99
N MET A 93 -17.10 9.85 -20.26
CA MET A 93 -18.20 8.93 -19.99
C MET A 93 -19.40 9.13 -20.95
N SER A 94 -19.27 9.95 -21.98
CA SER A 94 -20.32 10.15 -22.99
C SER A 94 -20.51 8.91 -23.87
N ARG A 95 -21.59 8.87 -24.65
CA ARG A 95 -21.91 7.72 -25.53
C ARG A 95 -20.80 7.40 -26.54
N SER A 96 -20.03 8.40 -26.96
CA SER A 96 -18.91 8.25 -27.89
C SER A 96 -17.54 8.12 -27.19
N GLY A 97 -17.51 8.19 -25.87
CA GLY A 97 -16.28 8.14 -25.07
C GLY A 97 -15.87 6.72 -24.71
N GLU A 98 -14.73 6.59 -24.05
CA GLU A 98 -14.17 5.32 -23.58
C GLU A 98 -15.09 4.62 -22.57
N ARG A 99 -15.78 5.38 -21.72
CA ARG A 99 -16.65 4.84 -20.66
C ARG A 99 -15.93 3.80 -19.78
N GLY A 100 -14.66 4.07 -19.47
CA GLY A 100 -13.78 3.19 -18.70
C GLY A 100 -13.01 2.16 -19.53
N ALA A 101 -13.28 1.99 -20.83
CA ALA A 101 -12.51 1.08 -21.67
C ALA A 101 -11.05 1.54 -21.81
N LEU A 102 -10.10 0.59 -21.73
CA LEU A 102 -8.69 0.89 -21.97
C LEU A 102 -8.47 1.29 -23.44
N ARG A 103 -7.60 2.28 -23.67
CA ARG A 103 -7.25 2.84 -24.97
C ARG A 103 -6.05 2.11 -25.59
N GLY A 104 -5.82 2.39 -26.88
CA GLY A 104 -4.69 1.82 -27.62
C GLY A 104 -4.99 0.52 -28.35
N GLN A 105 -4.06 0.11 -29.22
CA GLN A 105 -3.99 -1.26 -29.73
C GLN A 105 -3.45 -2.19 -28.63
N VAL A 106 -2.39 -1.76 -27.95
CA VAL A 106 -1.89 -2.40 -26.73
C VAL A 106 -2.64 -1.81 -25.54
N LYS A 107 -3.55 -2.60 -24.95
CA LYS A 107 -4.43 -2.17 -23.85
C LYS A 107 -3.75 -2.18 -22.50
N ILE A 108 -2.84 -3.14 -22.30
CA ILE A 108 -2.10 -3.35 -21.06
C ILE A 108 -0.62 -3.23 -21.43
N ILE A 109 0.04 -2.22 -20.87
CA ILE A 109 1.49 -2.05 -20.94
C ILE A 109 2.08 -2.77 -19.72
N ASP A 110 3.02 -3.69 -19.94
CA ASP A 110 3.66 -4.51 -18.91
C ASP A 110 5.19 -4.52 -19.09
N ASN A 111 5.89 -5.28 -18.25
CA ASN A 111 7.35 -5.41 -18.26
C ASN A 111 7.92 -5.89 -19.61
N ASP A 112 7.13 -6.61 -20.42
CA ASP A 112 7.57 -7.18 -21.71
C ASP A 112 7.14 -6.33 -22.91
N THR A 113 6.40 -5.25 -22.69
CA THR A 113 5.88 -4.38 -23.75
C THR A 113 7.03 -3.65 -24.47
N PRO A 114 7.24 -3.86 -25.78
CA PRO A 114 8.28 -3.14 -26.51
C PRO A 114 7.97 -1.65 -26.64
N ASP A 115 8.92 -0.79 -26.28
CA ASP A 115 8.79 0.67 -26.34
C ASP A 115 7.52 1.17 -25.62
N PRO A 116 7.45 0.99 -24.28
CA PRO A 116 6.26 1.32 -23.49
C PRO A 116 5.93 2.81 -23.55
N GLN A 117 6.93 3.69 -23.77
CA GLN A 117 6.72 5.12 -23.93
C GLN A 117 5.89 5.46 -25.16
N ARG A 118 6.24 4.89 -26.32
CA ARG A 118 5.48 5.13 -27.55
C ARG A 118 4.05 4.60 -27.43
N VAL A 119 3.87 3.44 -26.81
CA VAL A 119 2.54 2.88 -26.54
C VAL A 119 1.75 3.83 -25.62
N PHE A 120 2.35 4.26 -24.52
CA PHE A 120 1.70 5.17 -23.57
C PHE A 120 1.36 6.53 -24.21
N ARG A 121 2.26 7.11 -25.01
CA ARG A 121 2.01 8.33 -25.81
C ARG A 121 0.81 8.16 -26.72
N THR A 122 0.74 7.05 -27.43
CA THR A 122 -0.39 6.73 -28.31
C THR A 122 -1.70 6.65 -27.52
N ASN A 123 -1.66 5.96 -26.38
CA ASN A 123 -2.84 5.74 -25.54
C ASN A 123 -3.35 7.04 -24.88
N THR A 124 -2.45 8.00 -24.64
CA THR A 124 -2.72 9.32 -24.04
C THR A 124 -2.90 10.44 -25.06
N THR A 125 -2.90 10.17 -26.37
CA THR A 125 -3.17 11.18 -27.40
C THR A 125 -4.65 11.22 -27.76
N PHE A 126 -5.28 12.40 -27.68
CA PHE A 126 -6.72 12.61 -27.93
C PHE A 126 -6.95 13.68 -29.03
N PRO A 127 -6.78 13.32 -30.32
CA PRO A 127 -6.73 14.30 -31.40
C PRO A 127 -8.06 15.03 -31.67
N GLU A 128 -9.20 14.44 -31.28
CA GLU A 128 -10.54 14.97 -31.60
C GLU A 128 -11.32 15.51 -30.39
N SER A 129 -10.69 15.66 -29.23
CA SER A 129 -11.46 15.93 -28.01
C SER A 129 -11.82 17.41 -27.82
N ARG A 130 -13.10 17.64 -27.55
CA ARG A 130 -13.73 18.93 -27.24
C ARG A 130 -14.63 18.83 -26.01
N LYS A 131 -14.34 17.90 -25.09
CA LYS A 131 -15.23 17.57 -23.97
C LYS A 131 -15.10 18.62 -22.86
N ARG A 132 -16.20 18.79 -22.11
CA ARG A 132 -16.34 19.81 -21.06
C ARG A 132 -16.57 19.25 -19.66
N TRP A 133 -16.85 17.95 -19.53
CA TRP A 133 -17.19 17.33 -18.25
C TRP A 133 -16.21 16.20 -17.96
N MET A 134 -15.60 16.27 -16.78
CA MET A 134 -14.47 15.42 -16.41
C MET A 134 -14.97 14.41 -15.38
N GLN A 135 -15.34 13.21 -15.83
CA GLN A 135 -15.96 12.20 -14.97
C GLN A 135 -14.95 11.13 -14.55
N SER A 136 -13.80 11.56 -14.02
CA SER A 136 -12.67 10.71 -13.64
C SER A 136 -13.05 9.61 -12.65
N LEU A 137 -13.87 9.91 -11.65
CA LEU A 137 -14.27 8.92 -10.63
C LEU A 137 -15.26 7.88 -11.17
N ARG A 138 -16.17 8.30 -12.07
CA ARG A 138 -17.05 7.38 -12.78
C ARG A 138 -16.29 6.51 -13.77
N ALA A 139 -15.30 7.08 -14.46
CA ALA A 139 -14.41 6.34 -15.36
C ALA A 139 -13.59 5.30 -14.60
N MET A 140 -13.06 5.66 -13.42
CA MET A 140 -12.38 4.72 -12.51
C MET A 140 -13.28 3.53 -12.18
N GLU A 141 -14.50 3.77 -11.72
CA GLU A 141 -15.41 2.69 -11.36
C GLU A 141 -15.74 1.78 -12.55
N ALA A 142 -16.04 2.36 -13.72
CA ALA A 142 -16.35 1.60 -14.92
C ALA A 142 -15.15 0.79 -15.43
N ALA A 143 -13.94 1.36 -15.37
CA ALA A 143 -12.72 0.71 -15.83
C ALA A 143 -12.31 -0.48 -14.95
N LEU A 144 -12.66 -0.43 -13.67
CA LEU A 144 -12.31 -1.43 -12.66
C LEU A 144 -13.43 -2.43 -12.38
N ASP A 145 -14.58 -2.31 -13.05
CA ASP A 145 -15.68 -3.27 -12.95
C ASP A 145 -15.20 -4.64 -13.49
N PRO A 146 -15.25 -5.72 -12.69
CA PRO A 146 -14.92 -7.06 -13.15
C PRO A 146 -15.78 -7.55 -14.33
N SER A 147 -17.01 -7.03 -14.46
CA SER A 147 -17.90 -7.30 -15.60
C SER A 147 -17.78 -6.25 -16.71
N GLY A 148 -16.84 -5.31 -16.55
CA GLY A 148 -16.65 -4.14 -17.39
C GLY A 148 -15.81 -4.41 -18.64
N PRO A 149 -15.37 -3.33 -19.31
CA PRO A 149 -14.74 -3.40 -20.63
C PRO A 149 -13.30 -3.92 -20.63
N ASN A 150 -12.70 -4.18 -19.47
CA ASN A 150 -11.27 -4.41 -19.32
C ASN A 150 -10.95 -5.80 -18.71
N PRO A 151 -11.43 -6.91 -19.31
CA PRO A 151 -11.13 -8.23 -18.80
C PRO A 151 -9.62 -8.48 -18.76
N GLY A 152 -9.15 -9.05 -17.65
CA GLY A 152 -7.73 -9.39 -17.47
C GLY A 152 -6.82 -8.23 -17.08
N PHE A 153 -7.31 -6.99 -16.93
CA PHE A 153 -6.50 -5.89 -16.42
C PHE A 153 -6.13 -6.09 -14.94
N LEU A 154 -7.13 -6.30 -14.08
CA LEU A 154 -6.94 -6.47 -12.64
C LEU A 154 -6.50 -7.89 -12.28
N ARG A 155 -5.32 -8.01 -11.68
CA ARG A 155 -4.77 -9.27 -11.16
C ARG A 155 -5.16 -9.49 -9.71
N GLN A 156 -5.44 -10.74 -9.35
CA GLN A 156 -5.68 -11.10 -7.95
C GLN A 156 -4.40 -10.93 -7.14
N GLY A 157 -4.48 -10.35 -5.94
CA GLY A 157 -3.32 -10.15 -5.05
C GLY A 157 -2.38 -8.98 -5.41
N ALA A 158 -2.44 -8.46 -6.64
CA ALA A 158 -1.70 -7.25 -7.02
C ALA A 158 -2.25 -6.01 -6.29
N ALA A 159 -1.37 -5.08 -5.92
CA ALA A 159 -1.83 -3.76 -5.52
C ALA A 159 -2.49 -3.03 -6.71
N LEU A 160 -3.32 -2.03 -6.43
CA LEU A 160 -3.98 -1.22 -7.44
C LEU A 160 -3.69 0.26 -7.21
N ALA A 161 -3.15 0.91 -8.22
CA ALA A 161 -2.99 2.35 -8.28
C ALA A 161 -3.94 2.94 -9.31
N VAL A 162 -4.63 4.01 -8.94
CA VAL A 162 -5.34 4.87 -9.88
C VAL A 162 -4.63 6.20 -9.93
N ILE A 163 -4.26 6.68 -11.12
CA ILE A 163 -3.61 7.96 -11.33
C ILE A 163 -4.46 8.78 -12.29
N VAL A 164 -4.98 9.91 -11.81
CA VAL A 164 -5.76 10.85 -12.62
C VAL A 164 -4.90 12.04 -13.03
N VAL A 165 -4.97 12.44 -14.30
CA VAL A 165 -4.30 13.65 -14.80
C VAL A 165 -5.35 14.55 -15.46
N SER A 166 -5.58 15.73 -14.89
CA SER A 166 -6.69 16.61 -15.30
C SER A 166 -6.40 18.08 -14.93
N ASP A 167 -6.73 19.02 -15.81
CA ASP A 167 -6.65 20.46 -15.53
C ASP A 167 -7.95 21.01 -14.89
N ALA A 168 -8.94 20.15 -14.64
CA ALA A 168 -10.18 20.46 -13.92
C ALA A 168 -10.49 19.45 -12.82
N ASP A 169 -11.42 19.80 -11.91
CA ASP A 169 -11.91 18.87 -10.89
C ASP A 169 -12.86 17.81 -11.49
N ASP A 170 -13.12 16.75 -10.72
CA ASP A 170 -14.06 15.70 -11.11
C ASP A 170 -15.53 16.17 -11.00
N GLU A 171 -16.32 15.93 -12.04
CA GLU A 171 -17.75 16.24 -12.13
C GLU A 171 -18.63 14.96 -12.07
N SER A 172 -18.11 13.86 -11.55
CA SER A 172 -18.89 12.62 -11.40
C SER A 172 -19.99 12.78 -10.34
N GLU A 173 -21.17 12.20 -10.61
CA GLU A 173 -22.26 12.16 -9.64
C GLU A 173 -21.85 11.38 -8.38
N GLY A 174 -22.23 11.87 -7.20
CA GLY A 174 -21.88 11.26 -5.93
C GLY A 174 -20.63 11.84 -5.26
N GLY A 175 -20.43 11.47 -4.00
CA GLY A 175 -19.34 11.99 -3.17
C GLY A 175 -18.07 11.14 -3.25
N THR A 176 -16.91 11.77 -3.05
CA THR A 176 -15.60 11.12 -2.91
C THR A 176 -15.58 10.02 -1.82
N ALA A 177 -16.39 10.15 -0.77
CA ALA A 177 -16.54 9.09 0.25
C ALA A 177 -17.15 7.80 -0.32
N TYR A 178 -18.05 7.89 -1.31
CA TYR A 178 -18.59 6.72 -2.01
C TYR A 178 -17.51 6.08 -2.89
N TYR A 179 -16.86 6.88 -3.74
CA TYR A 179 -15.83 6.40 -4.66
C TYR A 179 -14.62 5.80 -3.95
N SER A 180 -14.17 6.39 -2.83
CA SER A 180 -13.08 5.83 -2.03
C SER A 180 -13.43 4.46 -1.42
N ARG A 181 -14.65 4.28 -0.90
CA ARG A 181 -15.11 2.95 -0.44
C ARG A 181 -15.19 1.95 -1.59
N ARG A 182 -15.68 2.40 -2.75
CA ARG A 182 -15.78 1.58 -3.95
C ARG A 182 -14.43 1.11 -4.45
N LEU A 183 -13.43 2.00 -4.47
CA LEU A 183 -12.05 1.65 -4.84
C LEU A 183 -11.46 0.64 -3.84
N ARG A 184 -11.62 0.87 -2.53
CA ARG A 184 -11.15 -0.06 -1.48
C ARG A 184 -11.76 -1.45 -1.58
N SER A 185 -12.99 -1.59 -2.08
CA SER A 185 -13.61 -2.89 -2.25
C SER A 185 -13.16 -3.66 -3.50
N MET A 186 -12.43 -3.03 -4.44
CA MET A 186 -12.07 -3.66 -5.73
C MET A 186 -11.16 -4.87 -5.59
N LYS A 187 -10.34 -4.93 -4.55
CA LYS A 187 -9.41 -6.06 -4.32
C LYS A 187 -10.00 -7.17 -3.45
N GLY A 188 -11.24 -7.01 -3.01
CA GLY A 188 -11.94 -7.94 -2.13
C GLY A 188 -11.60 -7.75 -0.64
N PRO A 189 -12.30 -8.49 0.24
CA PRO A 189 -12.16 -8.37 1.68
C PRO A 189 -10.72 -8.63 2.15
N GLY A 190 -10.21 -7.79 3.04
CA GLY A 190 -8.86 -7.89 3.62
C GLY A 190 -7.76 -7.24 2.78
N TYR A 191 -8.09 -6.72 1.59
CA TYR A 191 -7.15 -6.03 0.70
C TYR A 191 -7.50 -4.55 0.50
N GLU A 192 -8.28 -3.95 1.42
CA GLU A 192 -8.76 -2.58 1.34
C GLU A 192 -7.64 -1.53 1.40
N ASN A 193 -6.44 -1.93 1.85
CA ASN A 193 -5.23 -1.10 1.90
C ASN A 193 -4.28 -1.37 0.73
N LEU A 194 -4.60 -2.28 -0.19
CA LEU A 194 -3.84 -2.51 -1.41
C LEU A 194 -4.25 -1.57 -2.56
N VAL A 195 -4.99 -0.51 -2.27
CA VAL A 195 -5.43 0.45 -3.28
C VAL A 195 -4.97 1.85 -2.95
N SER A 196 -4.60 2.61 -3.98
CA SER A 196 -4.30 4.04 -3.87
C SER A 196 -4.95 4.81 -5.02
N PHE A 197 -5.28 6.06 -4.75
CA PHE A 197 -5.71 7.02 -5.76
C PHE A 197 -4.77 8.22 -5.68
N SER A 198 -4.13 8.57 -6.79
CA SER A 198 -3.29 9.76 -6.92
C SER A 198 -3.85 10.65 -8.02
N ALA A 199 -3.56 11.95 -7.92
CA ALA A 199 -3.95 12.91 -8.94
C ALA A 199 -2.84 13.92 -9.20
N ILE A 200 -2.67 14.23 -10.47
CA ILE A 200 -1.85 15.33 -10.99
C ILE A 200 -2.84 16.34 -11.56
N ALA A 201 -3.11 17.42 -10.83
CA ALA A 201 -4.19 18.34 -11.14
C ALA A 201 -3.91 19.77 -10.66
N GLY A 202 -4.84 20.70 -10.93
CA GLY A 202 -4.72 22.08 -10.45
C GLY A 202 -4.74 22.16 -8.92
N THR A 203 -3.77 22.88 -8.36
CA THR A 203 -3.53 22.94 -6.91
C THR A 203 -4.63 23.67 -6.13
N LEU A 204 -4.72 23.43 -4.83
CA LEU A 204 -5.66 24.14 -3.96
C LEU A 204 -5.02 25.40 -3.33
N PRO A 205 -5.81 26.44 -3.01
CA PRO A 205 -7.26 26.54 -3.23
C PRO A 205 -7.66 27.11 -4.60
N ASP A 206 -6.72 27.72 -5.34
CA ASP A 206 -7.05 28.60 -6.46
C ASP A 206 -6.76 28.02 -7.85
N GLY A 207 -6.23 26.80 -7.93
CA GLY A 207 -5.70 26.21 -9.16
C GLY A 207 -4.21 26.51 -9.33
N CYS A 208 -3.71 26.32 -10.54
CA CYS A 208 -2.36 26.73 -10.94
C CYS A 208 -2.31 27.14 -12.41
N TRP A 209 -1.23 27.83 -12.79
CA TRP A 209 -0.87 28.09 -14.18
C TRP A 209 0.46 27.42 -14.47
N PRO A 210 0.61 26.78 -15.65
CA PRO A 210 1.93 26.43 -16.15
C PRO A 210 2.81 27.69 -16.21
N PRO A 211 4.09 27.61 -15.79
CA PRO A 211 5.00 28.74 -15.81
C PRO A 211 5.06 29.41 -17.19
N GLY A 212 4.84 30.73 -17.24
CA GLY A 212 4.87 31.48 -18.48
C GLY A 212 3.60 31.38 -19.34
N GLU A 213 2.58 30.66 -18.88
CA GLU A 213 1.29 30.57 -19.55
C GLU A 213 0.18 31.41 -18.91
N GLU A 214 0.48 32.29 -17.96
CA GLU A 214 -0.50 32.99 -17.10
C GLU A 214 -1.49 33.86 -17.88
N THR A 215 -1.08 34.36 -19.05
CA THR A 215 -1.88 35.24 -19.90
C THR A 215 -2.67 34.51 -20.99
N TYR A 216 -2.41 33.21 -21.23
CA TYR A 216 -3.11 32.46 -22.27
C TYR A 216 -4.51 32.05 -21.81
N PHE A 217 -5.50 32.24 -22.68
CA PHE A 217 -6.87 31.82 -22.38
C PHE A 217 -6.93 30.29 -22.28
N GLY A 218 -7.43 29.79 -21.14
CA GLY A 218 -7.59 28.35 -20.90
C GLY A 218 -6.35 27.62 -20.43
N SER A 219 -5.25 28.31 -20.10
CA SER A 219 -4.05 27.69 -19.51
C SER A 219 -4.18 27.40 -18.01
N LYS A 220 -5.13 28.05 -17.33
CA LYS A 220 -5.36 27.83 -15.90
C LYS A 220 -5.91 26.43 -15.66
N ALA A 221 -5.18 25.63 -14.89
CA ALA A 221 -5.74 24.44 -14.27
C ALA A 221 -6.59 24.83 -13.06
N GLY A 222 -7.88 24.50 -13.09
CA GLY A 222 -8.81 24.73 -11.99
C GLY A 222 -8.47 23.90 -10.76
N ALA A 223 -8.82 24.43 -9.58
CA ALA A 223 -8.60 23.74 -8.30
C ALA A 223 -9.36 22.40 -8.25
N ALA A 224 -8.64 21.30 -8.04
CA ALA A 224 -9.20 19.95 -8.06
C ALA A 224 -9.51 19.40 -6.65
N PHE A 225 -10.56 19.95 -6.01
CA PHE A 225 -10.93 19.62 -4.63
C PHE A 225 -11.31 18.15 -4.45
N ARG A 226 -12.09 17.57 -5.36
CA ARG A 226 -12.55 16.17 -5.25
C ARG A 226 -11.43 15.19 -5.51
N LEU A 227 -10.55 15.48 -6.48
CA LEU A 227 -9.36 14.67 -6.73
C LEU A 227 -8.38 14.72 -5.55
N SER A 228 -8.18 15.89 -4.94
CA SER A 228 -7.37 16.05 -3.74
C SER A 228 -7.94 15.27 -2.54
N ASP A 229 -9.26 15.31 -2.33
CA ASP A 229 -9.90 14.54 -1.26
C ASP A 229 -9.80 13.02 -1.48
N MET A 230 -9.93 12.55 -2.72
CA MET A 230 -9.72 11.14 -3.06
C MET A 230 -8.29 10.68 -2.78
N ALA A 231 -7.29 11.48 -3.13
CA ALA A 231 -5.89 11.17 -2.84
C ALA A 231 -5.67 11.05 -1.32
N ARG A 232 -6.14 12.03 -0.54
CA ARG A 232 -6.07 11.99 0.92
C ARG A 232 -6.75 10.76 1.52
N ARG A 233 -7.97 10.41 1.08
CA ARG A 233 -8.74 9.28 1.62
C ARG A 233 -8.12 7.92 1.37
N THR A 234 -7.25 7.82 0.37
CA THR A 234 -6.63 6.56 -0.06
C THR A 234 -5.14 6.51 0.24
N GLY A 235 -4.57 7.59 0.81
CA GLY A 235 -3.13 7.69 1.09
C GLY A 235 -2.28 7.86 -0.16
N GLY A 236 -2.87 8.24 -1.30
CA GLY A 236 -2.13 8.54 -2.53
C GLY A 236 -1.61 9.97 -2.59
N VAL A 237 -1.02 10.32 -3.73
CA VAL A 237 -0.32 11.59 -3.93
C VAL A 237 -1.22 12.58 -4.67
N PHE A 238 -1.27 13.82 -4.19
CA PHE A 238 -1.80 14.97 -4.93
C PHE A 238 -0.65 15.86 -5.37
N ALA A 239 -0.50 16.05 -6.68
CA ALA A 239 0.58 16.80 -7.30
C ALA A 239 0.03 17.87 -8.25
N SER A 240 0.84 18.89 -8.49
CA SER A 240 0.51 19.99 -9.40
C SER A 240 0.65 19.55 -10.85
N ILE A 241 -0.35 19.87 -11.67
CA ILE A 241 -0.27 19.66 -13.12
C ILE A 241 0.59 20.72 -13.83
N CYS A 242 0.90 21.82 -13.14
CA CYS A 242 1.65 22.94 -13.68
C CYS A 242 3.17 22.79 -13.50
N ASP A 243 3.64 21.67 -12.96
CA ASP A 243 5.08 21.41 -12.81
C ASP A 243 5.71 21.12 -14.18
N GLU A 244 6.78 21.82 -14.54
CA GLU A 244 7.37 21.86 -15.91
C GLU A 244 7.73 20.50 -16.53
N GLY A 245 7.90 19.44 -15.75
CA GLY A 245 8.31 18.13 -16.28
C GLY A 245 7.58 16.92 -15.71
N PHE A 246 6.61 17.07 -14.82
CA PHE A 246 6.00 15.96 -14.06
C PHE A 246 6.97 15.01 -13.32
N GLU A 247 8.29 15.06 -13.52
CA GLU A 247 9.28 14.07 -13.11
C GLU A 247 9.23 13.83 -11.60
N ASN A 248 9.34 14.89 -10.81
CA ASN A 248 9.26 14.81 -9.35
C ASN A 248 7.92 14.22 -8.88
N SER A 249 6.83 14.57 -9.56
CA SER A 249 5.49 14.10 -9.25
C SER A 249 5.33 12.61 -9.60
N LEU A 250 5.85 12.18 -10.75
CA LEU A 250 5.86 10.79 -11.20
C LEU A 250 6.76 9.93 -10.32
N ILE A 251 7.93 10.42 -9.91
CA ILE A 251 8.83 9.74 -8.96
C ILE A 251 8.13 9.58 -7.61
N ARG A 252 7.52 10.64 -7.06
CA ARG A 252 6.78 10.56 -5.79
C ARG A 252 5.62 9.59 -5.87
N ILE A 253 4.87 9.58 -6.97
CA ILE A 253 3.81 8.60 -7.19
C ILE A 253 4.42 7.20 -7.24
N ALA A 254 5.41 6.94 -8.09
CA ALA A 254 6.05 5.63 -8.20
C ALA A 254 6.64 5.13 -6.87
N GLN A 255 7.23 6.01 -6.06
CA GLN A 255 7.71 5.70 -4.71
C GLN A 255 6.56 5.41 -3.73
N ALA A 256 5.45 6.16 -3.81
CA ALA A 256 4.25 5.89 -3.03
C ALA A 256 3.55 4.59 -3.46
N LEU A 257 3.76 4.17 -4.72
CA LEU A 257 3.34 2.88 -5.24
C LEU A 257 4.24 1.72 -4.80
N ASN A 258 5.28 1.98 -3.99
CA ASN A 258 6.06 0.91 -3.39
C ASN A 258 5.16 0.05 -2.51
N THR A 259 4.77 -1.09 -3.04
CA THR A 259 3.89 -2.06 -2.38
C THR A 259 4.62 -2.85 -1.30
N LEU A 260 5.96 -2.72 -1.23
CA LEU A 260 6.78 -3.46 -0.27
C LEU A 260 6.56 -2.90 1.13
N LYS A 261 6.12 -3.77 2.02
CA LYS A 261 5.98 -3.50 3.45
C LYS A 261 7.36 -3.18 4.00
N ARG A 262 7.44 -2.06 4.72
CA ARG A 262 8.61 -1.70 5.54
C ARG A 262 8.38 -1.98 7.02
N ILE A 263 7.13 -2.17 7.44
CA ILE A 263 6.75 -2.38 8.83
C ILE A 263 6.18 -3.79 8.96
N PHE A 264 6.79 -4.58 9.83
CA PHE A 264 6.42 -5.95 10.14
C PHE A 264 6.02 -6.03 11.61
N PRO A 265 4.71 -6.04 11.90
CA PRO A 265 4.20 -5.99 13.27
C PRO A 265 4.45 -7.30 13.99
N LEU A 266 4.90 -7.20 15.24
CA LEU A 266 5.11 -8.35 16.10
C LEU A 266 3.80 -8.71 16.81
N THR A 267 3.54 -10.01 16.93
CA THR A 267 2.35 -10.54 17.57
C THR A 267 2.39 -10.29 19.08
N LEU A 268 3.57 -10.39 19.70
CA LEU A 268 3.79 -10.13 21.13
C LEU A 268 4.88 -9.08 21.31
N LYS A 269 4.97 -8.50 22.51
CA LYS A 269 6.03 -7.56 22.89
C LYS A 269 7.35 -8.33 23.07
N PRO A 270 8.41 -8.03 22.30
CA PRO A 270 9.70 -8.70 22.42
C PRO A 270 10.54 -8.08 23.55
N ASP A 271 11.48 -8.85 24.11
CA ASP A 271 12.70 -8.31 24.70
C ASP A 271 13.60 -7.83 23.55
N PRO A 272 13.81 -6.51 23.37
CA PRO A 272 14.51 -5.97 22.21
C PRO A 272 15.94 -6.49 22.04
N ALA A 273 16.61 -6.86 23.13
CA ALA A 273 17.99 -7.37 23.08
C ALA A 273 18.09 -8.76 22.44
N THR A 274 16.97 -9.44 22.26
CA THR A 274 16.90 -10.81 21.72
C THR A 274 16.41 -10.88 20.28
N LEU A 275 16.03 -9.74 19.69
CA LEU A 275 15.51 -9.68 18.33
C LEU A 275 16.56 -10.12 17.30
N SER A 276 16.16 -11.04 16.44
CA SER A 276 16.93 -11.46 15.27
C SER A 276 16.00 -11.56 14.07
N VAL A 277 16.42 -10.97 12.95
CA VAL A 277 15.64 -10.91 11.71
C VAL A 277 16.36 -11.67 10.61
N LEU A 278 15.66 -12.59 9.98
CA LEU A 278 16.12 -13.29 8.79
C LEU A 278 15.21 -12.93 7.60
N VAL A 279 15.82 -12.67 6.45
CA VAL A 279 15.11 -12.51 5.17
C VAL A 279 15.53 -13.67 4.26
N ASP A 280 14.57 -14.50 3.86
CA ASP A 280 14.80 -15.75 3.11
C ASP A 280 15.87 -16.65 3.75
N GLY A 281 15.88 -16.71 5.09
CA GLY A 281 16.84 -17.49 5.87
C GLY A 281 18.22 -16.84 6.05
N VAL A 282 18.46 -15.67 5.47
CA VAL A 282 19.72 -14.92 5.62
C VAL A 282 19.59 -13.91 6.77
N PRO A 283 20.47 -13.95 7.79
CA PRO A 283 20.45 -12.98 8.88
C PRO A 283 20.70 -11.55 8.38
N VAL A 284 19.89 -10.60 8.82
CA VAL A 284 20.05 -9.17 8.55
C VAL A 284 20.48 -8.49 9.85
N ALA A 285 21.59 -7.77 9.82
CA ALA A 285 22.05 -7.01 10.98
C ALA A 285 21.11 -5.83 11.28
N PRO A 286 20.85 -5.50 12.56
CA PRO A 286 20.12 -4.29 12.90
C PRO A 286 20.92 -3.06 12.47
N ASP A 287 20.27 -2.17 11.72
CA ASP A 287 20.81 -0.91 11.23
C ASP A 287 19.63 0.05 10.97
N ALA A 288 19.54 1.10 11.78
CA ALA A 288 18.46 2.09 11.68
C ALA A 288 18.54 2.94 10.40
N ILE A 289 19.70 2.99 9.74
CA ILE A 289 19.93 3.75 8.51
C ILE A 289 19.65 2.88 7.28
N ASN A 290 20.22 1.67 7.22
CA ASN A 290 20.12 0.79 6.04
C ASN A 290 20.01 -0.70 6.41
N GLY A 291 18.98 -1.04 7.18
CA GLY A 291 18.67 -2.39 7.63
C GLY A 291 17.33 -2.39 8.35
N TRP A 292 17.29 -2.91 9.57
CA TRP A 292 16.09 -2.88 10.40
C TRP A 292 16.33 -2.31 11.80
N GLU A 293 15.26 -1.79 12.39
CA GLU A 293 15.18 -1.39 13.79
C GLU A 293 13.86 -1.86 14.42
N TYR A 294 13.84 -2.05 15.73
CA TYR A 294 12.59 -2.27 16.46
C TYR A 294 11.99 -0.95 16.93
N ARG A 295 10.70 -0.77 16.67
CA ARG A 295 9.90 0.40 17.05
C ARG A 295 8.87 0.01 18.10
N ALA A 296 9.15 0.37 19.35
CA ALA A 296 8.34 0.00 20.51
C ALA A 296 6.94 0.64 20.47
N GLU A 297 6.81 1.85 19.91
CA GLU A 297 5.56 2.61 19.82
C GLU A 297 4.49 1.95 18.95
N ILE A 298 4.90 1.09 18.02
CA ILE A 298 4.01 0.33 17.12
C ILE A 298 4.24 -1.18 17.21
N ASN A 299 5.02 -1.63 18.20
CA ASN A 299 5.44 -3.02 18.38
C ASN A 299 5.82 -3.73 17.06
N SER A 300 6.74 -3.14 16.29
CA SER A 300 7.06 -3.63 14.94
C SER A 300 8.55 -3.56 14.63
N VAL A 301 9.02 -4.44 13.75
CA VAL A 301 10.31 -4.28 13.07
C VAL A 301 10.09 -3.40 11.83
N ALA A 302 10.89 -2.34 11.71
CA ALA A 302 10.84 -1.40 10.60
C ALA A 302 12.14 -1.46 9.79
N PHE A 303 12.02 -1.58 8.47
CA PHE A 303 13.13 -1.55 7.53
C PHE A 303 13.36 -0.15 6.96
N SER A 304 14.62 0.31 7.02
CA SER A 304 15.06 1.66 6.68
C SER A 304 16.06 1.67 5.53
N GLY A 305 16.21 2.83 4.89
CA GLY A 305 17.14 3.01 3.78
C GLY A 305 16.74 2.24 2.52
N ASP A 306 17.77 1.80 1.80
CA ASP A 306 17.66 1.03 0.56
C ASP A 306 17.43 -0.46 0.83
N TYR A 307 17.68 -0.94 2.06
CA TYR A 307 17.38 -2.30 2.45
C TYR A 307 15.87 -2.47 2.70
N VAL A 308 15.17 -3.04 1.71
CA VAL A 308 13.77 -3.48 1.81
C VAL A 308 13.72 -4.95 1.47
N PRO A 309 13.06 -5.81 2.28
CA PRO A 309 12.91 -7.22 1.93
C PRO A 309 12.31 -7.34 0.51
N ALA A 310 12.95 -8.17 -0.33
CA ALA A 310 12.61 -8.29 -1.74
C ALA A 310 11.17 -8.79 -1.94
N PRO A 311 10.53 -8.50 -3.08
CA PRO A 311 9.20 -9.00 -3.40
C PRO A 311 9.04 -10.51 -3.13
N GLY A 312 7.97 -10.89 -2.42
CA GLY A 312 7.64 -12.29 -2.12
C GLY A 312 8.51 -12.98 -1.06
N SER A 313 9.56 -12.32 -0.57
CA SER A 313 10.47 -12.85 0.48
C SER A 313 9.75 -13.18 1.78
N PHE A 314 10.32 -14.14 2.53
CA PHE A 314 9.92 -14.45 3.89
C PHE A 314 10.74 -13.64 4.89
N VAL A 315 10.06 -12.92 5.77
CA VAL A 315 10.68 -12.22 6.90
C VAL A 315 10.36 -13.01 8.16
N GLN A 316 11.39 -13.54 8.80
CA GLN A 316 11.29 -14.30 10.05
C GLN A 316 11.88 -13.46 11.18
N ILE A 317 11.10 -13.22 12.22
CA ILE A 317 11.51 -12.41 13.36
C ILE A 317 11.47 -13.28 14.61
N PHE A 318 12.65 -13.53 15.18
CA PHE A 318 12.84 -14.34 16.37
C PHE A 318 13.04 -13.42 17.57
N TYR A 319 12.39 -13.70 18.69
CA TYR A 319 12.57 -12.94 19.92
C TYR A 319 12.14 -13.75 21.16
N ALA A 320 12.72 -13.42 22.31
CA ALA A 320 12.16 -13.75 23.61
C ALA A 320 11.03 -12.78 23.94
N ILE A 321 9.96 -13.27 24.56
CA ILE A 321 8.81 -12.46 24.96
C ILE A 321 9.19 -11.67 26.22
N ASP A 322 8.98 -10.36 26.17
CA ASP A 322 9.12 -9.48 27.34
C ASP A 322 7.98 -9.78 28.34
N ARG A 323 8.34 -9.97 29.62
CA ARG A 323 7.40 -10.33 30.70
C ARG A 323 7.05 -9.15 31.61
N GLU A 324 7.55 -7.95 31.30
CA GLU A 324 7.24 -6.71 32.03
C GLU A 324 6.03 -5.95 31.48
#